data_AF-A0A4Q0YSX5-F1
#
_entry.id   AF-A0A4Q0YSX5-F1
#
_cell.length_a   1.000
_cell.length_b   1.000
_cell.length_c   1.000
_cell.angle_alpha   90.00
_cell.angle_beta   90.00
_cell.angle_gamma   90.00
#
_symmetry.space_group_name_H-M   'P 1'
#
loop_
_entity.id
_entity.type
_entity.pdbx_description
1 polymer ?
#
loop_
_entity_poly.entity_id
_entity_poly.type
_entity_poly.pdbx_seq_one_letter_code
_entity_poly.pdbx_strand_id
1 'polypeptide(L)'
;MYSPCGIKLGLFAIGGNNDTFHCQFSGDGCRYLFDPLTRNRADQRTLTPQRLHFWLHKVLGVTTLSRIDLAVDDFDGLFTCDYAEKAYKDGAFRRSNRGLNPTYEPKRVYQDTQFGLKLINEGVIVGSRRSTVYWRVYNKALEQGIDGKLWYRNEVELKKVSVDVLARPAEHFAGICPFSASIEPTVPCASISLTVKKTGLTLAGRTRWLRRQCSRTLTELVDKFDGDVAAVVGLLLRDPHLDALNNSFGESKLHLPYTHYQLLNAGKVTPSPAPF
;
A
#
# COMPACT_ATOMS: atom_id res chain seq x y z
N MET A 1 10.84 -8.76 -17.29
CA MET A 1 11.94 -7.80 -17.52
C MET A 1 13.25 -8.51 -17.24
N TYR A 2 14.20 -8.47 -18.18
CA TYR A 2 15.49 -9.14 -18.09
C TYR A 2 16.62 -8.14 -18.34
N SER A 3 17.77 -8.37 -17.73
CA SER A 3 19.01 -7.67 -18.05
C SER A 3 19.55 -8.12 -19.41
N PRO A 4 20.51 -7.38 -20.02
CA PRO A 4 21.18 -7.81 -21.26
C PRO A 4 21.88 -9.17 -21.16
N CYS A 5 22.28 -9.58 -19.95
CA CYS A 5 22.89 -10.89 -19.69
C CYS A 5 21.87 -11.99 -19.32
N GLY A 6 20.56 -11.74 -19.50
CA GLY A 6 19.51 -12.76 -19.32
C GLY A 6 19.02 -12.97 -17.88
N ILE A 7 19.50 -12.18 -16.90
CA ILE A 7 19.03 -12.27 -15.50
C ILE A 7 17.63 -11.65 -15.39
N LYS A 8 16.68 -12.35 -14.74
CA LYS A 8 15.32 -11.85 -14.50
C LYS A 8 15.33 -10.74 -13.44
N LEU A 9 15.07 -9.50 -13.86
CA LEU A 9 15.08 -8.32 -12.99
C LEU A 9 13.71 -8.01 -12.38
N GLY A 10 12.63 -8.51 -12.96
CA GLY A 10 11.30 -8.17 -12.49
C GLY A 10 10.17 -8.52 -13.44
N LEU A 11 8.98 -8.10 -13.05
CA LEU A 11 7.72 -8.28 -13.78
C LEU A 11 7.12 -6.92 -14.10
N PHE A 12 6.69 -6.74 -15.34
CA PHE A 12 5.86 -5.62 -15.74
C PHE A 12 4.63 -6.21 -16.43
N ALA A 13 3.45 -5.89 -15.93
CA ALA A 13 2.18 -6.36 -16.45
C ALA A 13 1.26 -5.16 -16.66
N ILE A 14 0.58 -5.13 -17.79
CA ILE A 14 -0.43 -4.13 -18.14
C ILE A 14 -1.77 -4.86 -18.24
N GLY A 15 -2.83 -4.28 -17.69
CA GLY A 15 -4.18 -4.82 -17.74
C GLY A 15 -4.71 -5.26 -16.37
N GLY A 16 -5.86 -5.92 -16.37
CA GLY A 16 -6.64 -6.23 -15.17
C GLY A 16 -7.76 -5.22 -14.95
N ASN A 17 -8.29 -5.14 -13.72
CA ASN A 17 -9.37 -4.20 -13.42
C ASN A 17 -8.87 -2.74 -13.48
N ASN A 18 -9.69 -1.86 -14.05
CA ASN A 18 -9.48 -0.41 -14.11
C ASN A 18 -8.25 0.08 -14.90
N ASP A 19 -7.84 -0.62 -15.96
CA ASP A 19 -6.75 -0.20 -16.86
C ASP A 19 -5.45 0.14 -16.11
N THR A 20 -5.09 -0.69 -15.13
CA THR A 20 -3.91 -0.50 -14.28
C THR A 20 -2.68 -1.21 -14.84
N PHE A 21 -1.50 -0.82 -14.35
CA PHE A 21 -0.26 -1.56 -14.55
C PHE A 21 0.32 -2.02 -13.21
N HIS A 22 1.03 -3.13 -13.24
CA HIS A 22 1.78 -3.69 -12.11
C HIS A 22 3.26 -3.78 -12.48
N CYS A 23 4.11 -3.16 -11.68
CA CYS A 23 5.56 -3.29 -11.77
C CYS A 23 6.12 -3.89 -10.49
N GLN A 24 7.01 -4.87 -10.65
CA GLN A 24 7.76 -5.48 -9.56
C GLN A 24 9.23 -5.60 -9.98
N PHE A 25 10.13 -5.21 -9.08
CA PHE A 25 11.57 -5.40 -9.23
C PHE A 25 12.06 -6.37 -8.16
N SER A 26 12.90 -7.34 -8.55
CA SER A 26 13.57 -8.25 -7.62
C SER A 26 14.74 -7.54 -6.92
N GLY A 27 15.41 -8.21 -5.97
CA GLY A 27 16.65 -7.69 -5.39
C GLY A 27 17.70 -7.37 -6.45
N ASP A 28 17.89 -8.26 -7.43
CA ASP A 28 18.78 -8.04 -8.57
C ASP A 28 18.28 -6.91 -9.48
N GLY A 29 16.96 -6.78 -9.64
CA GLY A 29 16.35 -5.65 -10.34
C GLY A 29 16.65 -4.32 -9.67
N CYS A 30 16.50 -4.24 -8.35
CA CYS A 30 16.83 -3.05 -7.56
C CYS A 30 18.33 -2.74 -7.64
N ARG A 31 19.20 -3.75 -7.54
CA ARG A 31 20.64 -3.58 -7.75
C ARG A 31 20.91 -3.01 -9.14
N TYR A 32 20.35 -3.62 -10.18
CA TYR A 32 20.53 -3.14 -11.55
C TYR A 32 20.01 -1.70 -11.76
N LEU A 33 18.92 -1.31 -11.11
CA LEU A 33 18.33 0.02 -11.24
C LEU A 33 19.13 1.11 -10.50
N PHE A 34 19.56 0.81 -9.27
CA PHE A 34 20.09 1.80 -8.33
C PHE A 34 21.62 1.78 -8.19
N ASP A 35 22.29 0.68 -8.55
CA ASP A 35 23.75 0.57 -8.47
C ASP A 35 24.41 1.18 -9.72
N PRO A 36 25.12 2.32 -9.57
CA PRO A 36 25.78 2.97 -10.69
C PRO A 36 26.92 2.14 -11.30
N LEU A 37 27.51 1.19 -10.55
CA LEU A 37 28.58 0.33 -11.04
C LEU A 37 28.06 -0.81 -11.93
N THR A 38 26.82 -1.25 -11.68
CA THR A 38 26.20 -2.36 -12.42
C THR A 38 25.58 -1.88 -13.75
N ARG A 39 25.33 -0.57 -13.94
CA ARG A 39 24.80 -0.02 -15.20
C ARG A 39 25.91 0.26 -16.22
N ASN A 40 25.68 -0.19 -17.45
CA ASN A 40 26.58 -0.01 -18.58
C ASN A 40 26.82 1.49 -18.85
N ARG A 41 28.07 1.91 -19.08
CA ARG A 41 28.52 3.32 -19.18
C ARG A 41 27.80 4.17 -20.24
N ALA A 42 27.02 3.56 -21.12
CA ALA A 42 26.29 4.22 -22.20
C ALA A 42 25.00 4.94 -21.74
N ASP A 43 24.42 4.58 -20.60
CA ASP A 43 23.16 5.17 -20.11
C ASP A 43 23.41 6.01 -18.85
N GLN A 44 23.76 7.29 -19.05
CA GLN A 44 24.17 8.25 -18.01
C GLN A 44 23.03 8.71 -17.07
N ARG A 45 21.84 8.12 -17.14
CA ARG A 45 20.71 8.52 -16.29
C ARG A 45 20.68 7.69 -15.01
N THR A 46 21.41 8.12 -13.98
CA THR A 46 21.35 7.54 -12.63
C THR A 46 19.91 7.61 -12.11
N LEU A 47 19.22 6.48 -11.99
CA LEU A 47 17.93 6.43 -11.33
C LEU A 47 18.22 6.19 -9.84
N THR A 48 18.03 7.22 -9.02
CA THR A 48 18.11 7.09 -7.56
C THR A 48 16.73 6.79 -6.99
N PRO A 49 16.62 6.28 -5.74
CA PRO A 49 15.35 6.14 -5.05
C PRO A 49 14.53 7.45 -5.03
N GLN A 50 15.19 8.60 -4.87
CA GLN A 50 14.55 9.93 -4.88
C GLN A 50 14.03 10.32 -6.27
N ARG A 51 14.77 9.98 -7.34
CA ARG A 51 14.29 10.18 -8.71
C ARG A 51 13.09 9.28 -9.00
N LEU A 52 13.13 8.02 -8.55
CA LEU A 52 11.98 7.13 -8.68
C LEU A 52 10.78 7.64 -7.89
N HIS A 53 10.99 8.14 -6.67
CA HIS A 53 9.96 8.84 -5.88
C HIS A 53 9.34 9.99 -6.66
N PHE A 54 10.14 10.86 -7.29
CA PHE A 54 9.64 11.96 -8.10
C PHE A 54 8.72 11.47 -9.22
N TRP A 55 9.15 10.49 -10.03
CA TRP A 55 8.33 9.96 -11.12
C TRP A 55 7.04 9.31 -10.62
N LEU A 56 7.14 8.45 -9.60
CA LEU A 56 5.97 7.77 -9.05
C LEU A 56 5.00 8.77 -8.42
N HIS A 57 5.49 9.68 -7.59
CA HIS A 57 4.65 10.58 -6.80
C HIS A 57 4.18 11.80 -7.59
N LYS A 58 5.10 12.55 -8.22
CA LYS A 58 4.80 13.83 -8.87
C LYS A 58 4.24 13.67 -10.27
N VAL A 59 4.71 12.67 -11.02
CA VAL A 59 4.29 12.47 -12.42
C VAL A 59 3.12 11.51 -12.51
N LEU A 60 3.20 10.35 -11.86
CA LEU A 60 2.19 9.29 -11.95
C LEU A 60 1.12 9.34 -10.84
N GLY A 61 1.25 10.23 -9.87
CA GLY A 61 0.27 10.39 -8.78
C GLY A 61 0.19 9.19 -7.83
N VAL A 62 1.20 8.31 -7.81
CA VAL A 62 1.27 7.18 -6.88
C VAL A 62 1.50 7.72 -5.47
N THR A 63 0.70 7.25 -4.53
CA THR A 63 0.80 7.66 -3.11
C THR A 63 1.22 6.52 -2.20
N THR A 64 0.98 5.28 -2.62
CA THR A 64 1.19 4.08 -1.80
C THR A 64 1.83 2.99 -2.66
N LEU A 65 2.87 2.37 -2.14
CA LEU A 65 3.46 1.16 -2.71
C LEU A 65 2.75 -0.06 -2.14
N SER A 66 2.45 -1.03 -3.02
CA SER A 66 1.86 -2.31 -2.60
C SER A 66 2.82 -3.06 -1.67
N ARG A 67 4.11 -3.02 -1.99
CA ARG A 67 5.20 -3.61 -1.22
C ARG A 67 6.53 -2.87 -1.48
N ILE A 68 7.36 -2.77 -0.46
CA ILE A 68 8.79 -2.46 -0.57
C ILE A 68 9.55 -3.29 0.46
N ASP A 69 10.74 -3.73 0.12
CA ASP A 69 11.62 -4.43 1.05
C ASP A 69 12.83 -3.51 1.31
N LEU A 70 13.06 -3.17 2.58
CA LEU A 70 14.23 -2.41 3.02
C LEU A 70 15.23 -3.38 3.66
N ALA A 71 16.52 -3.17 3.46
CA ALA A 71 17.55 -4.04 4.02
C ALA A 71 18.75 -3.23 4.54
N VAL A 72 19.31 -3.69 5.66
CA VAL A 72 20.61 -3.25 6.19
C VAL A 72 21.52 -4.47 6.25
N ASP A 73 22.70 -4.34 5.64
CA ASP A 73 23.76 -5.35 5.65
C ASP A 73 24.71 -5.09 6.83
N ASP A 74 24.95 -6.13 7.63
CA ASP A 74 25.85 -6.14 8.77
C ASP A 74 27.06 -7.03 8.45
N PHE A 75 28.22 -6.41 8.27
CA PHE A 75 29.48 -7.09 8.01
C PHE A 75 30.34 -7.23 9.28
N ASP A 76 29.90 -6.65 10.40
CA ASP A 76 30.63 -6.61 11.67
C ASP A 76 30.07 -7.62 12.70
N GLY A 77 28.88 -8.18 12.42
CA GLY A 77 28.22 -9.18 13.28
C GLY A 77 27.58 -8.60 14.53
N LEU A 78 27.16 -7.34 14.46
CA LEU A 78 26.47 -6.65 15.56
C LEU A 78 24.97 -7.00 15.61
N PHE A 79 24.38 -7.27 14.44
CA PHE A 79 22.94 -7.41 14.23
C PHE A 79 22.61 -8.78 13.61
N THR A 80 23.11 -9.84 14.26
CA THR A 80 22.94 -11.24 13.85
C THR A 80 21.58 -11.83 14.22
N CYS A 81 21.34 -13.09 13.86
CA CYS A 81 20.16 -13.85 14.28
C CYS A 81 20.01 -13.91 15.81
N ASP A 82 21.12 -14.05 16.54
CA ASP A 82 21.11 -14.10 18.01
C ASP A 82 20.70 -12.76 18.61
N TYR A 83 21.16 -11.66 18.00
CA TYR A 83 20.72 -10.31 18.40
C TYR A 83 19.23 -10.12 18.15
N ALA A 84 18.72 -10.55 16.99
CA ALA A 84 17.30 -10.50 16.68
C ALA A 84 16.45 -11.33 17.65
N GLU A 85 16.93 -12.50 18.08
CA GLU A 85 16.25 -13.32 19.09
C GLU A 85 16.15 -12.60 20.45
N LYS A 86 17.25 -11.99 20.90
CA LYS A 86 17.28 -11.21 22.16
C LYS A 86 16.31 -10.03 22.07
N ALA A 87 16.42 -9.23 21.02
CA ALA A 87 15.54 -8.09 20.79
C ALA A 87 14.05 -8.51 20.68
N TYR A 88 13.78 -9.69 20.12
CA TYR A 88 12.42 -10.25 20.11
C TYR A 88 11.91 -10.55 21.51
N LYS A 89 12.72 -11.20 22.37
CA LYS A 89 12.35 -11.48 23.77
C LYS A 89 12.07 -10.19 24.55
N ASP A 90 12.81 -9.12 24.24
CA ASP A 90 12.61 -7.79 24.83
C ASP A 90 11.40 -7.02 24.25
N GLY A 91 10.70 -7.60 23.27
CA GLY A 91 9.54 -6.98 22.64
C GLY A 91 9.88 -5.85 21.66
N ALA A 92 11.13 -5.74 21.20
CA ALA A 92 11.61 -4.67 20.33
C ALA A 92 10.98 -4.67 18.91
N PHE A 93 10.27 -5.74 18.54
CA PHE A 93 9.51 -5.83 17.29
C PHE A 93 8.05 -5.38 17.43
N ARG A 94 7.61 -5.02 18.65
CA ARG A 94 6.28 -4.46 18.88
C ARG A 94 6.19 -3.05 18.29
N ARG A 95 5.06 -2.76 17.65
CA ARG A 95 4.74 -1.43 17.09
C ARG A 95 3.74 -0.63 17.93
N SER A 96 3.23 -1.22 19.01
CA SER A 96 2.27 -0.58 19.91
C SER A 96 2.44 -1.14 21.31
N ASN A 97 2.32 -0.27 22.32
CA ASN A 97 2.49 -0.64 23.73
C ASN A 97 1.43 -1.63 24.24
N ARG A 98 0.31 -1.79 23.52
CA ARG A 98 -0.83 -2.64 23.89
C ARG A 98 -0.95 -3.92 23.04
N GLY A 99 -0.04 -4.13 22.08
CA GLY A 99 -0.11 -5.25 21.16
C GLY A 99 0.77 -6.43 21.58
N LEU A 100 0.37 -7.63 21.18
CA LEU A 100 1.24 -8.81 21.22
C LEU A 100 2.45 -8.61 20.31
N ASN A 101 3.55 -9.26 20.68
CA ASN A 101 4.69 -9.39 19.77
C ASN A 101 4.27 -10.14 18.51
N PRO A 102 4.81 -9.84 17.32
CA PRO A 102 4.55 -10.63 16.12
C PRO A 102 5.02 -12.08 16.31
N THR A 103 4.63 -13.00 15.43
CA THR A 103 5.11 -14.39 15.47
C THR A 103 6.63 -14.46 15.30
N TYR A 104 7.29 -15.38 15.99
CA TYR A 104 8.73 -15.66 15.84
C TYR A 104 8.94 -17.06 15.29
N GLU A 105 9.78 -17.18 14.27
CA GLU A 105 10.09 -18.44 13.60
C GLU A 105 11.61 -18.50 13.35
N PRO A 106 12.35 -19.35 14.09
CA PRO A 106 13.76 -19.62 13.78
C PRO A 106 13.85 -20.50 12.54
N LYS A 107 14.81 -20.22 11.66
CA LYS A 107 15.01 -20.95 10.40
C LYS A 107 16.45 -21.43 10.29
N ARG A 108 16.65 -22.74 10.35
CA ARG A 108 17.94 -23.39 10.05
C ARG A 108 17.71 -24.50 9.04
N VAL A 109 18.46 -24.48 7.94
CA VAL A 109 18.36 -25.47 6.88
C VAL A 109 19.70 -26.17 6.74
N TYR A 110 19.68 -27.50 6.77
CA TYR A 110 20.84 -28.35 6.60
C TYR A 110 20.75 -29.09 5.27
N GLN A 111 21.88 -29.28 4.62
CA GLN A 111 22.05 -30.12 3.45
C GLN A 111 22.88 -31.33 3.83
N ASP A 112 22.45 -32.51 3.41
CA ASP A 112 23.24 -33.73 3.55
C ASP A 112 24.42 -33.70 2.59
N THR A 113 25.60 -34.04 3.10
CA THR A 113 26.86 -34.09 2.34
C THR A 113 27.61 -35.36 2.71
N GLN A 114 28.59 -35.76 1.89
CA GLN A 114 29.46 -36.91 2.19
C GLN A 114 30.23 -36.79 3.53
N PHE A 115 30.31 -35.59 4.10
CA PHE A 115 30.97 -35.30 5.38
C PHE A 115 29.97 -35.02 6.53
N GLY A 116 28.67 -35.27 6.31
CA GLY A 116 27.58 -35.02 7.26
C GLY A 116 26.72 -33.80 6.91
N LEU A 117 25.88 -33.38 7.86
CA LEU A 117 24.94 -32.28 7.67
C LEU A 117 25.67 -30.92 7.67
N LYS A 118 25.67 -30.23 6.52
CA LYS A 118 26.17 -28.86 6.39
C LYS A 118 25.04 -27.86 6.56
N LEU A 119 25.21 -26.87 7.42
CA LEU A 119 24.26 -25.74 7.50
C LEU A 119 24.37 -24.90 6.21
N ILE A 120 23.25 -24.70 5.51
CA ILE A 120 23.19 -23.93 4.25
C ILE A 120 22.30 -22.69 4.34
N ASN A 121 21.52 -22.56 5.40
CA ASN A 121 20.73 -21.37 5.66
C ASN A 121 20.52 -21.19 7.15
N GLU A 122 20.74 -19.97 7.63
CA GLU A 122 20.50 -19.56 9.00
C GLU A 122 19.72 -18.24 8.96
N GLY A 123 18.60 -18.18 9.70
CA GLY A 123 17.82 -16.98 9.82
C GLY A 123 16.78 -17.03 10.92
N VAL A 124 16.16 -15.87 11.12
CA VAL A 124 15.04 -15.61 12.02
C VAL A 124 13.99 -14.84 11.24
N ILE A 125 12.74 -15.26 11.39
CA ILE A 125 11.59 -14.62 10.79
C ILE A 125 10.73 -14.03 11.92
N VAL A 126 10.33 -12.76 11.77
CA VAL A 126 9.41 -12.11 12.71
C VAL A 126 8.20 -11.53 11.96
N GLY A 127 6.99 -11.93 12.38
CA GLY A 127 5.73 -11.65 11.70
C GLY A 127 5.38 -12.68 10.64
N SER A 128 4.44 -12.34 9.75
CA SER A 128 4.02 -13.24 8.66
C SER A 128 4.01 -12.53 7.31
N ARG A 129 4.08 -13.29 6.22
CA ARG A 129 3.93 -12.71 4.87
C ARG A 129 2.56 -12.04 4.66
N ARG A 130 1.57 -12.23 5.53
CA ARG A 130 0.27 -11.55 5.41
C ARG A 130 0.23 -10.21 6.14
N SER A 131 1.12 -9.97 7.10
CA SER A 131 1.18 -8.71 7.85
C SER A 131 1.75 -7.56 7.03
N THR A 132 1.50 -6.34 7.50
CA THR A 132 2.04 -5.12 6.88
C THR A 132 3.54 -4.94 7.09
N VAL A 133 4.10 -5.60 8.09
CA VAL A 133 5.53 -5.64 8.41
C VAL A 133 5.92 -7.10 8.56
N TYR A 134 6.99 -7.51 7.88
CA TYR A 134 7.50 -8.88 7.88
C TYR A 134 9.03 -8.87 7.82
N TRP A 135 9.66 -9.33 8.89
CA TRP A 135 11.12 -9.29 9.07
C TRP A 135 11.77 -10.63 8.70
N ARG A 136 12.96 -10.54 8.12
CA ARG A 136 13.88 -11.64 7.83
C ARG A 136 15.28 -11.18 8.23
N VAL A 137 15.84 -11.79 9.26
CA VAL A 137 17.24 -11.59 9.68
C VAL A 137 17.96 -12.88 9.34
N TYR A 138 19.00 -12.85 8.52
CA TYR A 138 19.64 -14.09 8.04
C TYR A 138 21.10 -13.91 7.67
N ASN A 139 21.84 -15.01 7.69
CA ASN A 139 23.22 -15.06 7.24
C ASN A 139 23.24 -15.02 5.70
N LYS A 140 23.55 -13.85 5.14
CA LYS A 140 23.55 -13.59 3.70
C LYS A 140 24.77 -14.17 3.01
N ALA A 141 25.93 -14.20 3.66
CA ALA A 141 27.11 -14.90 3.12
C ALA A 141 26.80 -16.38 2.92
N LEU A 142 26.20 -17.03 3.92
CA LEU A 142 25.82 -18.43 3.85
C LEU A 142 24.77 -18.70 2.78
N GLU A 143 23.75 -17.84 2.67
CA GLU A 143 22.71 -17.95 1.64
C GLU A 143 23.25 -17.78 0.21
N GLN A 144 24.34 -17.01 0.04
CA GLN A 144 25.03 -16.85 -1.25
C GLN A 144 26.13 -17.90 -1.49
N GLY A 145 26.36 -18.82 -0.54
CA GLY A 145 27.44 -19.81 -0.62
C GLY A 145 28.84 -19.18 -0.56
N ILE A 146 28.99 -18.05 0.13
CA ILE A 146 30.26 -17.35 0.29
C ILE A 146 30.87 -17.75 1.63
N ASP A 147 31.92 -18.57 1.57
CA ASP A 147 32.62 -19.04 2.77
C ASP A 147 33.56 -17.96 3.34
N GLY A 148 33.75 -17.98 4.67
CA GLY A 148 34.74 -17.14 5.36
C GLY A 148 34.38 -15.66 5.49
N LYS A 149 33.13 -15.26 5.20
CA LYS A 149 32.66 -13.88 5.38
C LYS A 149 31.58 -13.77 6.43
N LEU A 150 31.70 -12.74 7.27
CA LEU A 150 30.64 -12.30 8.15
C LEU A 150 29.73 -11.36 7.37
N TRP A 151 28.49 -11.79 7.12
CA TRP A 151 27.51 -10.99 6.42
C TRP A 151 26.10 -11.41 6.83
N TYR A 152 25.52 -10.66 7.74
CA TYR A 152 24.11 -10.78 8.11
C TYR A 152 23.30 -9.70 7.38
N ARG A 153 22.06 -10.03 7.02
CA ARG A 153 21.14 -9.08 6.42
C ARG A 153 19.88 -8.97 7.27
N ASN A 154 19.56 -7.74 7.64
CA ASN A 154 18.33 -7.37 8.33
C ASN A 154 17.36 -6.79 7.30
N GLU A 155 16.40 -7.59 6.86
CA GLU A 155 15.47 -7.26 5.79
C GLU A 155 14.03 -7.16 6.32
N VAL A 156 13.31 -6.11 5.91
CA VAL A 156 11.91 -5.89 6.26
C VAL A 156 11.06 -5.65 5.02
N GLU A 157 10.09 -6.53 4.83
CA GLU A 157 9.04 -6.40 3.82
C GLU A 157 7.89 -5.56 4.42
N LEU A 158 7.67 -4.39 3.83
CA LEU A 158 6.60 -3.46 4.19
C LEU A 158 5.51 -3.48 3.13
N LYS A 159 4.23 -3.54 3.55
CA LYS A 159 3.08 -3.51 2.64
C LYS A 159 2.22 -2.28 2.85
N LYS A 160 1.65 -1.78 1.76
CA LYS A 160 0.77 -0.60 1.75
C LYS A 160 1.45 0.64 2.36
N VAL A 161 2.74 0.84 2.10
CA VAL A 161 3.53 1.94 2.66
C VAL A 161 3.49 3.17 1.76
N SER A 162 3.62 4.37 2.33
CA SER A 162 3.73 5.60 1.53
C SER A 162 4.90 5.49 0.55
N VAL A 163 4.72 6.03 -0.67
CA VAL A 163 5.81 6.15 -1.65
C VAL A 163 7.00 6.95 -1.10
N ASP A 164 6.78 7.81 -0.11
CA ASP A 164 7.79 8.66 0.54
C ASP A 164 8.93 7.86 1.18
N VAL A 165 8.74 6.56 1.42
CA VAL A 165 9.80 5.64 1.83
C VAL A 165 10.99 5.66 0.87
N LEU A 166 10.76 5.89 -0.43
CA LEU A 166 11.82 5.98 -1.43
C LEU A 166 12.64 7.27 -1.32
N ALA A 167 12.06 8.34 -0.77
CA ALA A 167 12.79 9.60 -0.58
C ALA A 167 13.72 9.53 0.63
N ARG A 168 13.29 8.87 1.71
CA ARG A 168 13.98 8.81 3.01
C ARG A 168 13.95 7.39 3.58
N PRO A 169 14.65 6.42 2.96
CA PRO A 169 14.57 5.00 3.34
C PRO A 169 15.13 4.73 4.74
N ALA A 170 16.25 5.36 5.12
CA ALA A 170 16.86 5.19 6.45
C ALA A 170 15.93 5.66 7.57
N GLU A 171 15.36 6.86 7.45
CA GLU A 171 14.39 7.40 8.42
C GLU A 171 13.14 6.52 8.55
N HIS A 172 12.67 5.94 7.45
CA HIS A 172 11.54 5.03 7.47
C HIS A 172 11.91 3.70 8.13
N PHE A 173 13.11 3.18 7.88
CA PHE A 173 13.61 1.95 8.50
C PHE A 173 13.74 2.13 10.02
N ALA A 174 14.41 3.19 10.48
CA ALA A 174 14.52 3.52 11.90
C ALA A 174 13.15 3.64 12.60
N GLY A 175 12.14 4.18 11.91
CA GLY A 175 10.79 4.37 12.44
C GLY A 175 9.87 3.15 12.50
N ILE A 176 10.31 1.95 12.13
CA ILE A 176 9.43 0.76 12.08
C ILE A 176 9.13 0.22 13.49
N CYS A 177 10.16 -0.02 14.29
CA CYS A 177 10.06 -0.53 15.67
C CYS A 177 11.38 -0.31 16.44
N PRO A 178 11.42 -0.51 17.77
CA PRO A 178 12.66 -0.37 18.54
C PRO A 178 13.85 -1.19 18.01
N PHE A 179 13.60 -2.38 17.47
CA PHE A 179 14.66 -3.19 16.83
C PHE A 179 15.32 -2.45 15.66
N SER A 180 14.53 -1.87 14.76
CA SER A 180 15.08 -1.18 13.59
C SER A 180 15.75 0.15 13.97
N ALA A 181 15.23 0.86 14.97
CA ALA A 181 15.86 2.04 15.55
C ALA A 181 17.22 1.74 16.24
N SER A 182 17.42 0.51 16.72
CA SER A 182 18.71 0.09 17.30
C SER A 182 19.79 -0.16 16.24
N ILE A 183 19.37 -0.43 14.99
CA ILE A 183 20.27 -0.70 13.86
C ILE A 183 20.60 0.60 13.13
N GLU A 184 19.58 1.41 12.84
CA GLU A 184 19.71 2.65 12.08
C GLU A 184 19.50 3.86 13.02
N PRO A 185 20.56 4.60 13.38
CA PRO A 185 20.51 5.68 14.35
C PRO A 185 19.86 6.97 13.80
N THR A 186 19.48 7.00 12.51
CA THR A 186 18.81 8.15 11.90
C THR A 186 17.52 8.52 12.64
N VAL A 187 17.26 9.82 12.79
CA VAL A 187 16.01 10.33 13.37
C VAL A 187 14.80 9.80 12.57
N PRO A 188 13.87 9.07 13.21
CA PRO A 188 12.72 8.53 12.51
C PRO A 188 11.84 9.61 11.88
N CYS A 189 11.38 9.38 10.65
CA CYS A 189 10.31 10.20 10.09
C CYS A 189 9.01 9.92 10.87
N ALA A 190 8.19 10.94 11.10
CA ALA A 190 6.86 10.80 11.69
C ALA A 190 6.14 9.60 11.05
N SER A 191 5.72 8.68 11.92
CA SER A 191 5.29 7.30 11.65
C SER A 191 4.55 7.14 10.33
N ILE A 192 4.74 6.00 9.66
CA ILE A 192 3.94 5.51 8.53
C ILE A 192 2.47 5.90 8.73
N SER A 193 2.07 7.04 8.13
CA SER A 193 0.71 7.57 8.27
C SER A 193 -0.20 6.75 7.36
N LEU A 194 -0.46 5.52 7.76
CA LEU A 194 -1.63 4.78 7.31
C LEU A 194 -2.82 5.49 7.94
N THR A 195 -3.51 6.37 7.19
CA THR A 195 -4.98 6.48 7.15
C THR A 195 -5.48 7.81 6.60
N VAL A 196 -4.78 8.95 6.74
CA VAL A 196 -5.41 10.26 6.44
C VAL A 196 -5.72 10.49 4.95
N LYS A 197 -4.87 10.05 4.02
CA LYS A 197 -5.13 10.21 2.56
C LYS A 197 -6.15 9.22 1.99
N LYS A 198 -6.46 8.13 2.71
CA LYS A 198 -7.31 7.05 2.18
C LYS A 198 -8.77 7.47 2.13
N THR A 199 -9.26 8.24 3.10
CA THR A 199 -10.65 8.70 3.15
C THR A 199 -10.98 9.66 2.00
N GLY A 200 -10.11 10.65 1.75
CA GLY A 200 -10.29 11.62 0.65
C GLY A 200 -10.22 10.98 -0.74
N LEU A 201 -9.24 10.09 -0.98
CA LEU A 201 -9.12 9.37 -2.25
C LEU A 201 -10.26 8.36 -2.47
N THR A 202 -10.74 7.72 -1.39
CA THR A 202 -11.90 6.81 -1.46
C THR A 202 -13.18 7.59 -1.76
N LEU A 203 -13.36 8.77 -1.14
CA LEU A 203 -14.50 9.64 -1.43
C LEU A 203 -14.47 10.13 -2.88
N ALA A 204 -13.35 10.66 -3.35
CA ALA A 204 -13.20 11.10 -4.74
C ALA A 204 -13.43 9.96 -5.76
N GLY A 205 -12.95 8.74 -5.45
CA GLY A 205 -13.22 7.55 -6.25
C GLY A 205 -14.70 7.18 -6.31
N ARG A 206 -15.39 7.19 -5.15
CA ARG A 206 -16.84 6.93 -5.06
C ARG A 206 -17.64 8.01 -5.78
N THR A 207 -17.24 9.28 -5.68
CA THR A 207 -17.83 10.39 -6.43
C THR A 207 -17.66 10.21 -7.95
N ARG A 208 -16.49 9.79 -8.43
CA ARG A 208 -16.26 9.52 -9.86
C ARG A 208 -17.13 8.37 -10.37
N TRP A 209 -17.28 7.31 -9.58
CA TRP A 209 -18.16 6.19 -9.90
C TRP A 209 -19.63 6.64 -10.01
N LEU A 210 -20.12 7.40 -9.02
CA LEU A 210 -21.49 7.96 -9.04
C LEU A 210 -21.72 8.85 -10.27
N ARG A 211 -20.77 9.72 -10.62
CA ARG A 211 -20.85 10.55 -11.83
C ARG A 211 -20.94 9.70 -13.10
N ARG A 212 -20.23 8.58 -13.16
CA ARG A 212 -20.23 7.71 -14.35
C ARG A 212 -21.50 6.89 -14.48
N GLN A 213 -22.03 6.38 -13.37
CA GLN A 213 -23.15 5.42 -13.37
C GLN A 213 -24.52 6.10 -13.25
N CYS A 214 -24.61 7.23 -12.54
CA CYS A 214 -25.89 7.80 -12.13
C CYS A 214 -26.19 9.16 -12.76
N SER A 215 -25.24 9.79 -13.48
CA SER A 215 -25.42 11.16 -13.98
C SER A 215 -26.60 11.30 -14.94
N ARG A 216 -26.83 10.32 -15.82
CA ARG A 216 -27.94 10.38 -16.77
C ARG A 216 -29.29 10.33 -16.07
N THR A 217 -29.46 9.37 -15.16
CA THR A 217 -30.69 9.22 -14.36
C THR A 217 -30.92 10.41 -13.44
N LEU A 218 -29.85 10.98 -12.87
CA LEU A 218 -29.95 12.21 -12.07
C LEU A 218 -30.47 13.38 -12.90
N THR A 219 -29.99 13.57 -14.12
CA THR A 219 -30.50 14.61 -15.02
C THR A 219 -31.98 14.41 -15.36
N GLU A 220 -32.37 13.17 -15.71
CA GLU A 220 -33.79 12.84 -15.98
C GLU A 220 -34.71 13.10 -14.76
N LEU A 221 -34.22 12.84 -13.55
CA LEU A 221 -34.96 13.14 -12.32
C LEU A 221 -35.04 14.65 -12.06
N VAL A 222 -33.94 15.39 -12.23
CA VAL A 222 -33.94 16.85 -12.07
C VAL A 222 -34.89 17.51 -13.06
N ASP A 223 -34.91 17.06 -14.32
CA ASP A 223 -35.84 17.56 -15.33
C ASP A 223 -37.31 17.23 -14.95
N LYS A 224 -37.57 16.02 -14.43
CA LYS A 224 -38.92 15.59 -14.02
C LYS A 224 -39.45 16.31 -12.78
N PHE A 225 -38.57 16.80 -11.92
CA PHE A 225 -38.91 17.60 -10.75
C PHE A 225 -38.68 19.10 -11.00
N ASP A 226 -38.71 19.55 -12.26
CA ASP A 226 -38.63 20.97 -12.66
C ASP A 226 -37.44 21.73 -12.06
N GLY A 227 -36.31 21.04 -11.89
CA GLY A 227 -35.09 21.62 -11.31
C GLY A 227 -35.02 21.56 -9.78
N ASP A 228 -35.99 20.95 -9.09
CA ASP A 228 -35.95 20.78 -7.62
C ASP A 228 -34.93 19.72 -7.19
N VAL A 229 -33.68 20.17 -7.03
CA VAL A 229 -32.56 19.33 -6.58
C VAL A 229 -32.77 18.79 -5.17
N ALA A 230 -33.48 19.51 -4.30
CA ALA A 230 -33.72 19.08 -2.93
C ALA A 230 -34.66 17.87 -2.88
N ALA A 231 -35.72 17.88 -3.68
CA ALA A 231 -36.63 16.75 -3.86
C ALA A 231 -35.92 15.52 -4.44
N VAL A 232 -35.07 15.72 -5.45
CA VAL A 232 -34.30 14.63 -6.09
C VAL A 232 -33.28 14.01 -5.14
N VAL A 233 -32.57 14.83 -4.37
CA VAL A 233 -31.61 14.33 -3.36
C VAL A 233 -32.36 13.63 -2.22
N GLY A 234 -33.50 14.18 -1.78
CA GLY A 234 -34.38 13.54 -0.80
C GLY A 234 -34.88 12.17 -1.25
N LEU A 235 -35.25 12.04 -2.52
CA LEU A 235 -35.69 10.78 -3.14
C LEU A 235 -34.59 9.71 -3.22
N LEU A 236 -33.32 10.10 -3.39
CA LEU A 236 -32.19 9.18 -3.55
C LEU A 236 -31.59 8.73 -2.22
N LEU A 237 -31.73 9.54 -1.18
CA LEU A 237 -31.26 9.22 0.16
C LEU A 237 -32.22 8.22 0.84
N ARG A 238 -31.66 7.31 1.62
CA ARG A 238 -32.46 6.44 2.51
C ARG A 238 -32.86 7.24 3.74
N ASP A 239 -34.04 6.96 4.29
CA ASP A 239 -34.62 7.66 5.44
C ASP A 239 -33.60 7.92 6.58
N PRO A 240 -32.79 6.93 7.04
CA PRO A 240 -31.86 7.17 8.14
C PRO A 240 -30.75 8.20 7.82
N HIS A 241 -30.36 8.34 6.55
CA HIS A 241 -29.36 9.31 6.12
C HIS A 241 -29.97 10.69 5.86
N LEU A 242 -31.22 10.71 5.38
CA LEU A 242 -31.99 11.93 5.17
C LEU A 242 -32.27 12.62 6.50
N ASP A 243 -32.74 11.86 7.50
CA ASP A 243 -33.02 12.36 8.85
C ASP A 243 -31.77 12.93 9.51
N ALA A 244 -30.64 12.23 9.39
CA ALA A 244 -29.36 12.70 9.92
C ALA A 244 -28.90 14.03 9.26
N LEU A 245 -29.15 14.21 7.96
CA LEU A 245 -28.81 15.44 7.24
C LEU A 245 -29.75 16.59 7.60
N ASN A 246 -31.05 16.35 7.68
CA ASN A 246 -32.02 17.38 8.08
C ASN A 246 -31.79 17.85 9.53
N ASN A 247 -31.40 16.93 10.44
CA ASN A 247 -31.03 17.29 11.81
C ASN A 247 -29.73 18.09 11.92
N SER A 248 -28.81 17.98 10.95
CA SER A 248 -27.51 18.65 10.97
C SER A 248 -27.47 19.98 10.23
N PHE A 249 -28.31 20.17 9.19
CA PHE A 249 -28.33 21.38 8.37
C PHE A 249 -29.59 22.27 8.56
N GLY A 250 -30.45 21.91 9.52
CA GLY A 250 -31.72 22.55 9.83
C GLY A 250 -32.89 21.85 9.13
N GLU A 251 -33.98 21.62 9.87
CA GLU A 251 -35.22 21.03 9.34
C GLU A 251 -35.67 21.85 8.11
N SER A 252 -35.98 21.17 7.00
CA SER A 252 -36.61 21.72 5.77
C SER A 252 -35.73 21.92 4.52
N LYS A 253 -34.48 21.42 4.43
CA LYS A 253 -33.71 21.53 3.16
C LYS A 253 -33.86 20.37 2.20
N LEU A 254 -34.10 19.16 2.68
CA LEU A 254 -34.27 17.98 1.84
C LEU A 254 -35.62 17.35 2.19
N HIS A 255 -36.57 17.42 1.25
CA HIS A 255 -37.91 16.87 1.43
C HIS A 255 -38.07 15.66 0.51
N LEU A 256 -38.71 14.60 1.01
CA LEU A 256 -39.19 13.53 0.16
C LEU A 256 -40.39 14.08 -0.62
N PRO A 257 -40.37 14.11 -1.97
CA PRO A 257 -41.61 14.31 -2.70
C PRO A 257 -42.59 13.22 -2.27
N TYR A 258 -43.89 13.54 -2.22
CA TYR A 258 -44.93 12.69 -1.66
C TYR A 258 -45.03 11.34 -2.42
N THR A 259 -44.17 10.41 -2.02
CA THR A 259 -44.03 8.99 -2.37
C THR A 259 -43.75 8.59 -3.83
N HIS A 260 -43.03 7.46 -3.95
CA HIS A 260 -42.77 6.63 -5.14
C HIS A 260 -43.96 6.43 -6.10
N TYR A 261 -45.19 6.65 -5.61
CA TYR A 261 -46.45 6.60 -6.35
C TYR A 261 -46.54 7.59 -7.53
N GLN A 262 -45.92 8.77 -7.45
CA GLN A 262 -45.93 9.74 -8.56
C GLN A 262 -45.05 9.33 -9.74
N LEU A 263 -43.97 8.57 -9.51
CA LEU A 263 -43.12 8.05 -10.58
C LEU A 263 -43.83 6.98 -11.42
N LEU A 264 -44.70 6.18 -10.79
CA LEU A 264 -45.52 5.14 -11.43
C LEU A 264 -46.75 5.70 -12.17
N ASN A 265 -47.25 6.89 -11.79
CA ASN A 265 -48.47 7.48 -12.34
C ASN A 265 -48.26 8.58 -13.40
N ALA A 266 -47.02 8.96 -13.69
CA ALA A 266 -46.68 10.01 -14.67
C ALA A 266 -47.03 9.69 -16.15
N GLY A 267 -47.66 8.53 -16.42
CA GLY A 267 -48.11 8.12 -17.75
C GLY A 267 -49.63 8.14 -17.96
N LYS A 268 -50.44 8.57 -16.98
CA LYS A 268 -51.91 8.64 -17.14
C LYS A 268 -52.36 10.08 -17.38
N VAL A 269 -52.61 10.36 -18.65
CA VAL A 269 -53.28 11.58 -19.16
C VAL A 269 -54.58 11.81 -18.39
N THR A 270 -54.72 13.00 -17.79
CA THR A 270 -56.01 13.49 -17.28
C THR A 270 -56.93 13.80 -18.46
N PRO A 271 -58.21 13.38 -18.47
CA PRO A 271 -59.12 13.75 -19.56
C PRO A 271 -59.35 15.27 -19.53
N SER A 272 -59.20 15.90 -20.69
CA SER A 272 -59.57 17.31 -20.91
C SER A 272 -61.04 17.52 -20.56
N PRO A 273 -61.41 18.62 -19.88
CA PRO A 273 -62.82 18.99 -19.76
C PRO A 273 -63.37 19.36 -21.14
N ALA A 274 -64.56 18.87 -21.46
CA ALA A 274 -65.27 19.21 -22.69
C ALA A 274 -65.71 20.69 -22.67
N PRO A 275 -65.58 21.43 -23.78
CA PRO A 275 -66.08 22.79 -23.86
C PRO A 275 -67.61 22.78 -23.98
N PHE A 276 -68.28 23.70 -23.28
CA PHE A 276 -69.67 24.08 -23.54
C PHE A 276 -69.77 24.89 -24.83
#